data_AF-A0A316AB27-F1
#
_entry.id   AF-A0A316AB27-F1
#
_cell.length_a   1.000
_cell.length_b   1.000
_cell.length_c   1.000
_cell.angle_alpha   90.00
_cell.angle_beta   90.00
_cell.angle_gamma   90.00
#
_symmetry.space_group_name_H-M   'P 1'
#
loop_
_entity.id
_entity.type
_entity.pdbx_description
1 polymer ?
#
loop_
_entity_poly.entity_id
_entity_poly.type
_entity_poly.pdbx_seq_one_letter_code
_entity_poly.pdbx_strand_id
1 'polypeptide(L)'
;MMSRSRPPALVAAVSVVVVEVLALLGVLALYGVELLRGAAADAVGATATAALAAALATGLTLCARALLTGRRWARAPLLTWQLFQVVLTAPLVTGPLWPLAVVFVLLAVAAGVCLASRPVSVWVGDDEAAGPPVS
;
A
#
# COMPACT_ATOMS: atom_id res chain seq x y z
N MET A 1 24.48 16.32 15.43
CA MET A 1 23.37 15.39 15.14
C MET A 1 23.73 14.63 13.88
N MET A 2 24.01 13.32 13.96
CA MET A 2 24.25 12.54 12.73
C MET A 2 22.93 12.50 11.96
N SER A 3 22.93 13.05 10.75
CA SER A 3 21.84 12.93 9.79
C SER A 3 21.65 11.43 9.51
N ARG A 4 20.67 10.81 10.17
CA ARG A 4 20.34 9.41 9.91
C ARG A 4 19.71 9.38 8.51
N SER A 5 20.52 9.13 7.48
CA SER A 5 20.04 9.04 6.10
C SER A 5 18.96 7.96 6.01
N ARG A 6 17.83 8.30 5.40
CA ARG A 6 16.71 7.36 5.21
C ARG A 6 17.21 6.16 4.39
N PRO A 7 16.96 4.91 4.82
CA PRO A 7 17.42 3.75 4.08
C PRO A 7 16.76 3.72 2.69
N PRO A 8 17.49 3.32 1.63
CA PRO A 8 16.95 3.33 0.27
C PRO A 8 15.74 2.40 0.12
N ALA A 9 15.72 1.27 0.84
CA ALA A 9 14.58 0.36 0.88
C ALA A 9 13.30 1.02 1.44
N LEU A 10 13.42 1.94 2.40
CA LEU A 10 12.28 2.71 2.90
C LEU A 10 11.76 3.66 1.83
N VAL A 11 12.65 4.37 1.13
CA VAL A 11 12.26 5.29 0.05
C VAL A 11 11.59 4.53 -1.09
N ALA A 12 12.12 3.37 -1.47
CA ALA A 12 11.54 2.50 -2.48
C ALA A 12 10.13 2.02 -2.07
N ALA A 13 9.99 1.45 -0.86
CA ALA A 13 8.70 1.00 -0.35
C ALA A 13 7.65 2.12 -0.33
N VAL A 14 8.02 3.30 0.19
CA VAL A 14 7.11 4.45 0.25
C VAL A 14 6.76 4.95 -1.15
N SER A 15 7.70 4.94 -2.09
CA SER A 15 7.45 5.33 -3.48
C SER A 15 6.42 4.41 -4.14
N VAL A 16 6.54 3.10 -3.93
CA VAL A 16 5.56 2.12 -4.44
C VAL A 16 4.19 2.35 -3.79
N VAL A 17 4.14 2.50 -2.46
CA VAL A 17 2.87 2.78 -1.75
C VAL A 17 2.22 4.07 -2.23
N VAL A 18 2.99 5.11 -2.59
CA VAL A 18 2.45 6.33 -3.19
C VAL A 18 1.82 6.06 -4.55
N VAL A 19 2.44 5.22 -5.39
CA VAL A 19 1.84 4.81 -6.67
C VAL A 19 0.53 4.04 -6.44
N GLU A 20 0.48 3.16 -5.44
CA GLU A 20 -0.74 2.43 -5.06
C GLU A 20 -1.86 3.38 -4.58
N VAL A 21 -1.51 4.38 -3.77
CA VAL A 21 -2.45 5.43 -3.35
C VAL A 21 -2.99 6.19 -4.57
N LEU A 22 -2.14 6.55 -5.53
CA LEU A 22 -2.58 7.22 -6.75
C LEU A 22 -3.52 6.34 -7.58
N ALA A 23 -3.26 5.03 -7.66
CA ALA A 23 -4.17 4.09 -8.32
C ALA A 23 -5.54 4.04 -7.62
N LEU A 24 -5.57 3.97 -6.28
CA LEU A 24 -6.81 4.00 -5.50
C LEU A 24 -7.58 5.31 -5.68
N LEU A 25 -6.88 6.45 -5.73
CA LEU A 25 -7.49 7.74 -6.03
C LEU A 25 -8.05 7.80 -7.45
N GLY A 26 -7.40 7.14 -8.42
CA GLY A 26 -7.93 6.96 -9.77
C GLY A 26 -9.24 6.16 -9.77
N VAL A 27 -9.30 5.05 -9.03
CA VAL A 27 -10.52 4.24 -8.84
C VAL A 27 -11.64 5.08 -8.20
N LEU A 28 -11.33 5.81 -7.13
CA LEU A 28 -12.26 6.72 -6.47
C LEU A 28 -12.82 7.77 -7.45
N ALA A 29 -11.95 8.38 -8.26
CA ALA A 29 -12.35 9.39 -9.23
C ALA A 29 -13.26 8.81 -10.32
N LEU A 30 -12.93 7.62 -10.84
CA LEU A 30 -13.73 6.93 -11.87
C LEU A 30 -15.15 6.64 -11.37
N TYR A 31 -15.27 5.92 -10.25
CA TYR A 31 -16.58 5.60 -9.69
C TYR A 31 -17.33 6.84 -9.20
N GLY A 32 -16.63 7.84 -8.67
CA GLY A 32 -17.22 9.12 -8.31
C GLY A 32 -17.86 9.84 -9.50
N VAL A 33 -17.16 9.86 -10.65
CA VAL A 33 -17.70 10.45 -11.89
C VAL A 33 -18.90 9.66 -12.42
N GLU A 34 -18.86 8.32 -12.39
CA GLU A 34 -20.00 7.48 -12.80
C GLU A 34 -21.24 7.74 -11.95
N LEU A 35 -21.07 7.83 -10.62
CA LEU A 35 -22.14 8.14 -9.67
C LEU A 35 -22.73 9.53 -9.91
N LEU A 36 -21.88 10.55 -10.09
CA LEU A 36 -22.32 11.92 -10.35
C LEU A 36 -23.09 12.07 -11.66
N ARG A 37 -22.77 11.24 -12.66
CA ARG A 37 -23.46 11.21 -13.96
C ARG A 37 -24.71 10.33 -13.96
N GLY A 38 -25.00 9.62 -12.88
CA GLY A 38 -26.08 8.62 -12.83
C GLY A 38 -25.89 7.47 -13.82
N ALA A 39 -24.64 7.21 -14.23
CA ALA A 39 -24.29 6.21 -15.24
C ALA A 39 -23.90 4.84 -14.64
N ALA A 40 -23.82 4.76 -13.31
CA ALA A 40 -23.47 3.53 -12.61
C ALA A 40 -24.59 2.48 -12.76
N ALA A 41 -24.27 1.34 -13.38
CA ALA A 41 -25.20 0.21 -13.52
C ALA A 41 -25.60 -0.38 -12.15
N ASP A 42 -24.66 -0.37 -11.20
CA ASP A 42 -24.89 -0.69 -9.78
C ASP A 42 -24.37 0.47 -8.91
N ALA A 43 -25.27 1.37 -8.54
CA ALA A 43 -24.94 2.55 -7.73
C ALA A 43 -24.46 2.18 -6.32
N VAL A 44 -24.95 1.07 -5.75
CA VAL A 44 -24.56 0.64 -4.39
C VAL A 44 -23.14 0.10 -4.41
N GLY A 45 -22.83 -0.80 -5.35
CA GLY A 45 -21.48 -1.33 -5.54
C GLY A 45 -20.45 -0.25 -5.91
N ALA A 46 -20.83 0.70 -6.76
CA ALA A 46 -20.00 1.86 -7.11
C ALA A 46 -19.69 2.72 -5.87
N THR A 47 -20.71 3.02 -5.05
CA THR A 47 -20.55 3.81 -3.82
C THR A 47 -19.67 3.09 -2.81
N ALA A 48 -19.87 1.79 -2.62
CA ALA A 48 -19.06 0.97 -1.72
C ALA A 48 -17.59 0.92 -2.17
N THR A 49 -17.35 0.71 -3.47
CA THR A 49 -15.99 0.69 -4.06
C THR A 49 -15.29 2.03 -3.90
N ALA A 50 -16.00 3.14 -4.18
CA ALA A 50 -15.47 4.49 -4.00
C ALA A 50 -15.11 4.75 -2.53
N ALA A 51 -16.02 4.45 -1.59
CA ALA A 51 -15.77 4.63 -0.17
C ALA A 51 -14.58 3.79 0.33
N LEU A 52 -14.49 2.53 -0.09
CA LEU A 52 -13.37 1.65 0.25
C LEU A 52 -12.05 2.19 -0.31
N ALA A 53 -12.02 2.62 -1.57
CA ALA A 53 -10.84 3.20 -2.20
C ALA A 53 -10.38 4.46 -1.47
N ALA A 54 -11.30 5.34 -1.07
CA ALA A 54 -11.01 6.53 -0.29
C ALA A 54 -10.41 6.20 1.09
N ALA A 55 -11.00 5.24 1.80
CA ALA A 55 -10.54 4.80 3.12
C ALA A 55 -9.12 4.21 3.04
N LEU A 56 -8.87 3.35 2.05
CA LEU A 56 -7.56 2.74 1.81
C LEU A 56 -6.52 3.78 1.41
N ALA A 57 -6.82 4.67 0.45
CA ALA A 57 -5.90 5.72 0.04
C ALA A 57 -5.49 6.61 1.22
N THR A 58 -6.45 6.97 2.07
CA THR A 58 -6.20 7.76 3.28
C THR A 58 -5.35 6.97 4.28
N GLY A 59 -5.73 5.74 4.59
CA GLY A 59 -5.02 4.88 5.53
C GLY A 59 -3.57 4.61 5.11
N LEU A 60 -3.33 4.30 3.84
CA LEU A 60 -1.99 4.08 3.29
C LEU A 60 -1.15 5.35 3.32
N THR A 61 -1.73 6.50 3.00
CA THR A 61 -1.03 7.79 3.11
C THR A 61 -0.60 8.07 4.55
N LEU A 62 -1.48 7.81 5.53
CA LEU A 62 -1.14 7.95 6.95
C LEU A 62 -0.05 6.97 7.37
N CYS A 63 -0.12 5.71 6.93
CA CYS A 63 0.89 4.71 7.23
C CYS A 63 2.24 5.06 6.59
N ALA A 64 2.27 5.50 5.33
CA ALA A 64 3.49 5.95 4.66
C ALA A 64 4.14 7.13 5.41
N ARG A 65 3.36 8.12 5.84
CA ARG A 65 3.84 9.24 6.66
C ARG A 65 4.35 8.77 8.04
N ALA A 66 3.64 7.86 8.68
CA ALA A 66 4.05 7.28 9.96
C ALA A 66 5.36 6.47 9.83
N LEU A 67 5.55 5.76 8.72
CA LEU A 67 6.78 5.00 8.45
C LEU A 67 7.97 5.93 8.17
N LEU A 68 7.75 7.02 7.42
CA LEU A 68 8.76 8.07 7.19
C LEU A 68 9.20 8.78 8.49
N THR A 69 8.33 8.80 9.51
CA THR A 69 8.63 9.33 10.85
C THR A 69 9.19 8.28 11.81
N GLY A 70 9.46 7.05 11.32
CA GLY A 70 10.09 5.97 12.10
C GLY A 70 9.13 5.20 13.02
N ARG A 71 7.81 5.33 12.85
CA ARG A 71 6.85 4.67 13.74
C ARG A 71 6.57 3.22 13.30
N ARG A 72 6.84 2.24 14.19
CA ARG A 72 6.77 0.79 13.89
C ARG A 72 5.42 0.21 13.51
N TRP A 73 4.37 0.68 14.17
CA TRP A 73 2.99 0.28 13.92
C TRP A 73 2.53 0.42 12.46
N ALA A 74 3.18 1.28 11.65
CA ALA A 74 2.82 1.48 10.25
C ALA A 74 3.21 0.32 9.33
N ARG A 75 4.17 -0.54 9.73
CA ARG A 75 4.63 -1.65 8.90
C ARG A 75 3.56 -2.72 8.71
N ALA A 76 2.89 -3.11 9.80
CA ALA A 76 1.91 -4.19 9.76
C ALA A 76 0.72 -3.89 8.81
N PRO A 77 0.06 -2.72 8.89
CA PRO A 77 -1.01 -2.36 7.94
C PRO A 77 -0.53 -2.31 6.49
N LEU A 78 0.69 -1.82 6.23
CA LEU A 78 1.24 -1.78 4.87
C LEU A 78 1.50 -3.18 4.33
N LEU A 79 2.05 -4.10 5.14
CA LEU A 79 2.24 -5.50 4.74
C LEU A 79 0.89 -6.19 4.49
N THR A 80 -0.11 -5.96 5.34
CA THR A 80 -1.47 -6.47 5.13
C THR A 80 -2.07 -5.95 3.83
N TRP A 81 -1.86 -4.67 3.51
CA TRP A 81 -2.30 -4.11 2.24
C TRP A 81 -1.67 -4.82 1.05
N GLN A 82 -0.38 -5.14 1.11
CA GLN A 82 0.28 -5.86 0.01
C GLN A 82 -0.35 -7.24 -0.23
N LEU A 83 -0.74 -7.95 0.82
CA LEU A 83 -1.46 -9.22 0.69
C LEU A 83 -2.87 -9.02 0.12
N PHE A 84 -3.60 -7.99 0.57
CA PHE A 84 -4.92 -7.68 0.02
C PHE A 84 -4.85 -7.26 -1.45
N GLN A 85 -3.85 -6.49 -1.86
CA GLN A 85 -3.68 -6.08 -3.26
C GLN A 85 -3.57 -7.31 -4.17
N VAL A 86 -2.79 -8.32 -3.77
CA VAL A 86 -2.70 -9.58 -4.54
C VAL A 86 -4.08 -10.24 -4.68
N VAL A 87 -4.86 -10.34 -3.60
CA VAL A 87 -6.21 -10.92 -3.65
C VAL A 87 -7.16 -10.08 -4.51
N LEU A 88 -7.12 -8.75 -4.37
CA LEU A 88 -7.96 -7.81 -5.12
C LEU A 88 -7.65 -7.79 -6.63
N THR A 89 -6.44 -8.21 -7.03
CA THR A 89 -6.10 -8.35 -8.45
C THR A 89 -6.65 -9.62 -9.11
N ALA A 90 -7.17 -10.58 -8.34
CA ALA A 90 -7.68 -11.84 -8.89
C ALA A 90 -8.72 -11.68 -10.01
N PRO A 91 -9.71 -10.76 -9.94
CA PRO A 91 -10.67 -10.55 -11.02
C PRO A 91 -10.04 -10.02 -12.32
N LEU A 92 -8.89 -9.35 -12.24
CA LEU A 92 -8.19 -8.81 -13.41
C LEU A 92 -7.47 -9.91 -14.20
N VAL A 93 -7.08 -11.01 -13.55
CA VAL A 93 -6.30 -12.10 -14.16
C VAL A 93 -7.10 -12.85 -15.23
N THR A 94 -8.42 -12.97 -15.06
CA THR A 94 -9.29 -13.68 -16.00
C THR A 94 -9.80 -12.79 -17.14
N GLY A 95 -9.57 -11.47 -17.07
CA GLY A 95 -10.04 -10.49 -18.03
C GLY A 95 -8.97 -10.02 -19.04
N PRO A 96 -9.34 -9.14 -19.98
CA PRO A 96 -8.40 -8.55 -20.93
C PRO A 96 -7.36 -7.64 -20.26
N LEU A 97 -7.57 -7.28 -19.00
CA LEU A 97 -6.68 -6.45 -18.19
C LEU A 97 -5.67 -7.26 -17.37
N TRP A 98 -5.45 -8.54 -17.69
CA TRP A 98 -4.47 -9.38 -17.00
C TRP A 98 -3.04 -8.78 -16.92
N PRO A 99 -2.52 -8.00 -17.89
CA PRO A 99 -1.19 -7.40 -17.74
C PRO A 99 -1.14 -6.41 -16.58
N LEU A 100 -2.25 -5.72 -16.31
CA LEU A 100 -2.37 -4.80 -15.18
C LEU A 100 -2.34 -5.56 -13.84
N ALA A 101 -2.95 -6.75 -13.79
CA ALA A 101 -2.87 -7.62 -12.62
C ALA A 101 -1.42 -7.98 -12.29
N VAL A 102 -0.61 -8.34 -13.30
CA VAL A 102 0.81 -8.65 -13.13
C VAL A 102 1.57 -7.44 -12.57
N VAL A 103 1.32 -6.24 -13.09
CA VAL A 103 1.97 -5.01 -12.59
C VAL A 103 1.65 -4.78 -11.12
N PHE A 104 0.37 -4.89 -10.72
CA PHE A 104 -0.02 -4.70 -9.31
C PHE A 104 0.57 -5.76 -8.38
N VAL A 105 0.65 -7.02 -8.82
CA VAL A 105 1.29 -8.08 -8.05
C VAL A 105 2.79 -7.81 -7.90
N LEU A 106 3.48 -7.39 -8.96
CA LEU A 106 4.90 -7.05 -8.90
C LEU A 106 5.17 -5.87 -7.96
N LEU A 107 4.35 -4.82 -8.02
CA LEU A 107 4.42 -3.70 -7.08
C LEU A 107 4.20 -4.18 -5.64
N ALA A 108 3.22 -5.05 -5.42
CA ALA A 108 2.91 -5.57 -4.10
C ALA A 108 4.08 -6.35 -3.49
N VAL A 109 4.68 -7.24 -4.29
CA VAL A 109 5.84 -8.02 -3.87
C VAL A 109 7.03 -7.12 -3.62
N ALA A 110 7.31 -6.15 -4.51
CA ALA A 110 8.43 -5.23 -4.34
C ALA A 110 8.30 -4.40 -3.05
N ALA A 111 7.12 -3.82 -2.80
CA ALA A 111 6.84 -3.08 -1.58
C ALA A 111 6.92 -3.99 -0.34
N GLY A 112 6.32 -5.18 -0.40
CA GLY A 112 6.34 -6.15 0.70
C GLY A 112 7.76 -6.57 1.08
N VAL A 113 8.61 -6.89 0.10
CA VAL A 113 10.02 -7.25 0.32
C VAL A 113 10.80 -6.07 0.90
N CYS A 114 10.60 -4.85 0.38
CA CYS A 114 11.25 -3.66 0.92
C CYS A 114 10.81 -3.38 2.36
N LEU A 115 9.52 -3.53 2.66
CA LEU A 115 8.96 -3.36 4.01
C LEU A 115 9.45 -4.41 4.99
N ALA A 116 9.66 -5.66 4.55
CA ALA A 116 10.19 -6.75 5.36
C ALA A 116 11.72 -6.69 5.54
N SER A 117 12.42 -5.83 4.79
CA SER A 117 13.87 -5.76 4.81
C SER A 117 14.44 -5.28 6.14
N ARG A 118 15.61 -5.82 6.52
CA ARG A 118 16.34 -5.44 7.74
C ARG A 118 16.61 -3.93 7.87
N PRO A 119 17.00 -3.18 6.80
CA PRO A 119 17.19 -1.74 6.91
C PRO A 119 15.95 -0.99 7.41
N VAL A 120 14.75 -1.46 7.05
CA VAL A 120 13.50 -0.88 7.53
C VAL A 120 13.24 -1.28 8.99
N SER A 121 13.55 -2.51 9.39
CA SER A 121 13.48 -2.93 10.81
C SER A 121 14.38 -2.10 11.72
N VAL A 122 15.63 -1.88 11.31
CA VAL A 122 16.59 -1.05 12.06
C VAL A 122 16.13 0.41 12.11
N TRP A 123 15.60 0.95 11.01
CA TRP A 123 15.09 2.33 10.97
C TRP A 123 13.96 2.55 11.97
N VAL A 124 13.11 1.55 12.11
CA VAL A 124 11.89 1.57 12.91
C VAL A 124 12.14 1.16 14.39
N GLY A 125 13.30 0.56 14.69
CA GLY A 125 13.72 0.17 16.03
C GLY A 125 13.21 -1.21 16.48
N ASP A 126 12.88 -2.12 15.55
CA ASP A 126 12.39 -3.46 15.90
C ASP A 126 13.54 -4.37 16.39
N ASP A 127 14.77 -4.16 15.93
CA ASP A 127 15.96 -4.96 16.31
C ASP A 127 16.37 -4.74 17.79
N GLU A 128 16.08 -3.56 18.36
CA GLU A 128 16.38 -3.23 19.77
C GLU A 128 15.42 -3.94 20.74
N ALA A 129 14.22 -4.30 20.28
CA ALA A 129 13.20 -4.98 21.08
C ALA A 129 13.39 -6.52 21.15
N ALA A 130 14.24 -7.08 20.29
CA ALA A 130 14.41 -8.54 20.16
C ALA A 130 15.25 -9.17 21.29
N GLY A 131 15.90 -8.38 22.15
CA GLY A 131 16.78 -8.87 23.21
C GLY A 131 18.08 -9.51 22.67
N PRO A 132 19.11 -9.72 23.51
CA PRO A 132 20.33 -10.39 23.08
C PRO A 132 20.00 -11.83 22.63
N PRO A 133 20.71 -12.38 21.62
CA PRO A 133 20.51 -13.75 21.20
C PRO A 133 20.75 -14.68 22.41
N VAL A 134 19.77 -15.52 22.73
CA VAL A 134 19.94 -16.63 23.66
C VAL A 134 20.88 -17.65 23.01
N SER A 135 22.14 -17.60 23.42
CA SER A 135 23.20 -18.54 23.06
C SER A 135 23.04 -19.88 23.75
#